data_AF-A0AA36BVF1-F1
#
_entry.id   AF-A0AA36BVF1-F1
#
_cell.length_a   1.000
_cell.length_b   1.000
_cell.length_c   1.000
_cell.angle_alpha   90.00
_cell.angle_beta   90.00
_cell.angle_gamma   90.00
#
_symmetry.space_group_name_H-M   'P 1'
#
loop_
_entity.id
_entity.type
_entity.pdbx_description
1 polymer ?
#
loop_
_entity_poly.entity_id
_entity_poly.type
_entity_poly.pdbx_seq_one_letter_code
_entity_poly.pdbx_strand_id
1 'polypeptide(L)'
;MVYKGKTSDAQELMNLVSSVDPESSKEKLKKIRSLIYEHFNIRKLIITPYTFFNYFRVILKLKATHDLYCITNYILELSQYDDIICVKSQYKPSLIATAALHTGIIALKLHHEWLSDLSILTPYTGEEKELISLHKRMLELLKAASKETKYSSAQARYYGEENNCISQIDYSNV
;
A
#
# COMPACT_ATOMS: atom_id res chain seq x y z
N MET A 1 1.01 13.28 26.94
CA MET A 1 2.10 13.85 26.12
C MET A 1 1.50 14.33 24.80
N VAL A 2 1.51 15.64 24.55
CA VAL A 2 0.98 16.23 23.30
C VAL A 2 2.05 16.02 22.23
N TYR A 3 1.73 15.28 21.17
CA TYR A 3 2.60 15.16 20.00
C TYR A 3 2.72 16.54 19.35
N LYS A 4 3.77 17.30 19.70
CA LYS A 4 4.18 18.48 18.93
C LYS A 4 4.93 17.93 17.73
N GLY A 5 4.20 17.66 16.64
CA GLY A 5 4.82 17.37 15.34
C GLY A 5 5.85 18.47 15.05
N LYS A 6 7.06 18.08 14.65
CA LYS A 6 8.11 19.03 14.31
C LYS A 6 7.59 19.95 13.20
N THR A 7 7.90 21.22 13.31
CA THR A 7 7.58 22.27 12.33
C THR A 7 8.07 21.96 10.91
N SER A 8 9.00 21.00 10.73
CA SER A 8 9.50 20.53 9.43
C SER A 8 8.42 19.82 8.61
N ASP A 9 7.73 18.85 9.18
CA ASP A 9 6.81 17.96 8.45
C ASP A 9 5.59 18.75 7.95
N ALA A 10 5.19 19.75 8.75
CA ALA A 10 4.15 20.72 8.44
C ALA A 10 4.52 21.66 7.28
N GLN A 11 5.80 22.02 7.15
CA GLN A 11 6.30 22.88 6.07
C GLN A 11 6.52 22.07 4.78
N GLU A 12 7.00 20.82 4.90
CA GLU A 12 7.12 19.89 3.78
C GLU A 12 5.76 19.57 3.16
N LEU A 13 4.73 19.28 3.97
CA LEU A 13 3.37 19.07 3.47
C LEU A 13 2.84 20.30 2.73
N MET A 14 3.07 21.51 3.25
CA MET A 14 2.64 22.74 2.58
C MET A 14 3.37 22.95 1.25
N ASN A 15 4.68 22.69 1.20
CA ASN A 15 5.46 22.80 -0.03
C ASN A 15 5.00 21.77 -1.07
N LEU A 16 4.70 20.54 -0.63
CA LEU A 16 4.17 19.46 -1.49
C LEU A 16 2.79 19.81 -2.05
N VAL A 17 1.88 20.34 -1.21
CA VAL A 17 0.53 20.68 -1.69
C VAL A 17 0.58 21.91 -2.61
N SER A 18 1.40 22.91 -2.30
CA SER A 18 1.59 24.07 -3.20
C SER A 18 2.25 23.72 -4.53
N SER A 19 3.02 22.63 -4.63
CA SER A 19 3.59 22.19 -5.91
C SER A 19 2.61 21.39 -6.77
N VAL A 20 1.51 20.89 -6.20
CA VAL A 20 0.51 20.06 -6.91
C VAL A 20 -0.81 20.83 -7.14
N ASP A 21 -1.11 21.81 -6.28
CA ASP A 21 -2.24 22.74 -6.43
C ASP A 21 -1.76 24.19 -6.24
N PRO A 22 -1.12 24.77 -7.28
CA PRO A 22 -0.57 26.13 -7.21
C PRO A 22 -1.66 27.22 -7.11
N GLU A 23 -2.92 26.89 -7.43
CA GLU A 23 -4.05 27.82 -7.35
C GLU A 23 -4.56 28.01 -5.91
N SER A 24 -4.26 27.07 -5.00
CA SER A 24 -4.62 27.20 -3.60
C SER A 24 -3.66 28.10 -2.83
N SER A 25 -4.19 29.18 -2.27
CA SER A 25 -3.41 30.10 -1.42
C SER A 25 -2.86 29.39 -0.17
N LYS A 26 -1.72 29.89 0.33
CA LYS A 26 -1.07 29.39 1.55
C LYS A 26 -2.01 29.40 2.76
N GLU A 27 -2.89 30.39 2.86
CA GLU A 27 -3.90 30.54 3.90
C GLU A 27 -4.98 29.45 3.81
N LYS A 28 -5.43 29.14 2.58
CA LYS A 28 -6.40 28.06 2.31
C LYS A 28 -5.81 26.71 2.70
N LEU A 29 -4.55 26.44 2.35
CA LEU A 29 -3.85 25.21 2.72
C LEU A 29 -3.69 25.05 4.24
N LYS A 30 -3.33 26.14 4.95
CA LYS A 30 -3.29 26.15 6.42
C LYS A 30 -4.65 25.85 7.03
N LYS A 31 -5.73 26.39 6.47
CA LYS A 31 -7.11 26.15 6.93
C LYS A 31 -7.51 24.69 6.73
N ILE A 32 -7.27 24.12 5.55
CA ILE A 32 -7.52 22.69 5.27
C ILE A 32 -6.77 21.82 6.28
N ARG A 33 -5.49 22.13 6.52
CA ARG A 33 -4.72 21.44 7.55
C ARG A 33 -5.38 21.52 8.92
N SER A 34 -5.76 22.70 9.40
CA SER A 34 -6.43 22.82 10.72
C SER A 34 -7.68 21.94 10.80
N LEU A 35 -8.51 21.95 9.76
CA LEU A 35 -9.73 21.14 9.69
C LEU A 35 -9.43 19.64 9.75
N ILE A 36 -8.41 19.16 9.03
CA ILE A 36 -7.96 17.76 9.11
C ILE A 36 -7.49 17.43 10.53
N TYR A 37 -6.69 18.29 11.15
CA TYR A 37 -6.19 18.05 12.51
C TYR A 37 -7.29 18.04 13.57
N GLU A 38 -8.26 18.96 13.46
CA GLU A 38 -9.43 19.03 14.34
C GLU A 38 -10.33 17.82 14.16
N HIS A 39 -10.61 17.42 12.92
CA HIS A 39 -11.51 16.31 12.61
C HIS A 39 -10.92 14.95 13.00
N PHE A 40 -9.65 14.71 12.68
CA PHE A 40 -8.98 13.43 12.94
C PHE A 40 -8.27 13.38 14.29
N ASN A 41 -8.25 14.49 15.03
CA ASN A 41 -7.62 14.63 16.35
C ASN A 41 -6.22 13.96 16.37
N ILE A 42 -5.34 14.34 15.42
CA ILE A 42 -4.10 13.64 15.02
C ILE A 42 -3.02 13.67 16.12
N ARG A 43 -3.32 13.02 17.24
CA ARG A 43 -2.35 12.45 18.19
C ARG A 43 -2.24 10.94 18.02
N LYS A 44 -2.95 10.35 17.05
CA LYS A 44 -3.05 8.91 16.84
C LYS A 44 -2.22 8.48 15.64
N LEU A 45 -1.32 7.54 15.89
CA LEU A 45 -0.58 6.80 14.88
C LEU A 45 -1.56 6.25 13.82
N ILE A 46 -1.40 6.61 12.56
CA ILE A 46 -2.20 6.02 11.47
C ILE A 46 -1.60 4.65 11.17
N ILE A 47 -2.33 3.60 11.49
CA ILE A 47 -1.94 2.23 11.18
C ILE A 47 -2.39 1.92 9.75
N THR A 48 -1.44 1.71 8.85
CA THR A 48 -1.70 1.40 7.44
C THR A 48 -1.32 -0.04 7.12
N PRO A 49 -1.75 -0.60 5.97
CA PRO A 49 -1.26 -1.90 5.53
C PRO A 49 0.28 -1.96 5.44
N TYR A 50 0.92 -0.85 5.04
CA TYR A 50 2.39 -0.72 5.02
C TYR A 50 3.03 -0.89 6.40
N THR A 51 2.34 -0.49 7.48
CA THR A 51 2.82 -0.74 8.86
C THR A 51 3.02 -2.23 9.09
N PHE A 52 2.03 -3.07 8.71
CA PHE A 52 2.11 -4.52 8.86
C PHE A 52 3.09 -5.16 7.88
N PHE A 53 3.10 -4.72 6.62
CA PHE A 53 4.03 -5.24 5.63
C PHE A 53 5.50 -4.99 6.02
N ASN A 54 5.81 -3.86 6.67
CA ASN A 54 7.14 -3.61 7.21
C ASN A 54 7.55 -4.63 8.28
N TYR A 55 6.63 -5.11 9.12
CA TYR A 55 6.93 -6.20 10.06
C TYR A 55 7.20 -7.52 9.31
N PHE A 56 6.38 -7.86 8.32
CA PHE A 56 6.58 -9.06 7.50
C PHE A 56 7.94 -9.03 6.79
N ARG A 57 8.31 -7.88 6.22
CA ARG A 57 9.62 -7.65 5.58
C ARG A 57 10.78 -7.98 6.50
N VAL A 58 10.72 -7.54 7.77
CA VAL A 58 11.78 -7.77 8.75
C VAL A 58 11.88 -9.25 9.09
N ILE A 59 10.75 -9.91 9.34
CA ILE A 59 10.72 -11.35 9.69
C ILE A 59 11.25 -12.20 8.52
N LEU A 60 10.79 -11.90 7.30
CA LEU A 60 11.18 -12.56 6.07
C LEU A 60 12.58 -12.15 5.57
N LYS A 61 13.22 -11.16 6.20
CA LYS A 61 14.52 -10.60 5.80
C LYS A 61 14.55 -10.11 4.33
N LEU A 62 13.42 -9.59 3.82
CA LEU A 62 13.34 -9.10 2.45
C LEU A 62 14.12 -7.79 2.30
N LYS A 63 15.03 -7.75 1.33
CA LYS A 63 15.72 -6.51 0.92
C LYS A 63 14.78 -5.63 0.09
N ALA A 64 15.09 -4.34 0.00
CA ALA A 64 14.31 -3.40 -0.81
C ALA A 64 14.30 -3.76 -2.31
N THR A 65 15.33 -4.46 -2.79
CA THR A 65 15.46 -4.96 -4.16
C THR A 65 14.97 -6.39 -4.32
N HIS A 66 14.20 -6.92 -3.36
CA HIS A 66 13.67 -8.29 -3.46
C HIS A 66 12.33 -8.25 -4.20
N ASP A 67 12.11 -9.16 -5.16
CA ASP A 67 10.90 -9.16 -6.00
C ASP A 67 9.62 -9.19 -5.16
N LEU A 68 9.56 -10.08 -4.15
CA LEU A 68 8.44 -10.13 -3.22
C LEU A 68 8.21 -8.81 -2.46
N TYR A 69 9.27 -8.05 -2.17
CA TYR A 69 9.13 -6.72 -1.57
C TYR A 69 8.54 -5.70 -2.56
N CYS A 70 9.08 -5.66 -3.77
CA CYS A 70 8.64 -4.73 -4.82
C CYS A 70 7.19 -5.01 -5.24
N ILE A 71 6.85 -6.27 -5.52
CA ILE A 71 5.49 -6.64 -5.96
C ILE A 71 4.45 -6.42 -4.86
N THR A 72 4.78 -6.70 -3.58
CA THR A 72 3.82 -6.50 -2.49
C THR A 72 3.55 -5.02 -2.28
N ASN A 73 4.57 -4.16 -2.35
CA ASN A 73 4.37 -2.70 -2.30
C ASN A 73 3.53 -2.20 -3.48
N TYR A 74 3.74 -2.73 -4.67
CA TYR A 74 2.95 -2.39 -5.84
C TYR A 74 1.48 -2.77 -5.69
N ILE A 75 1.19 -3.99 -5.22
CA ILE A 75 -0.18 -4.43 -4.95
C ILE A 75 -0.84 -3.53 -3.90
N LEU A 76 -0.11 -3.21 -2.83
CA LEU A 76 -0.60 -2.29 -1.81
C LEU A 76 -0.88 -0.89 -2.36
N GLU A 77 -0.04 -0.39 -3.29
CA GLU A 77 -0.25 0.90 -3.93
C GLU A 77 -1.44 0.87 -4.88
N LEU A 78 -1.58 -0.16 -5.73
CA LEU A 78 -2.75 -0.36 -6.58
C LEU A 78 -4.05 -0.44 -5.76
N SER A 79 -3.99 -1.06 -4.58
CA SER A 79 -5.14 -1.18 -3.68
C SER A 79 -5.64 0.17 -3.15
N GLN A 80 -4.82 1.23 -3.16
CA GLN A 80 -5.25 2.59 -2.79
C GLN A 80 -6.16 3.22 -3.84
N TYR A 81 -6.09 2.76 -5.09
CA TYR A 81 -6.95 3.22 -6.19
C TYR A 81 -8.26 2.42 -6.27
N ASP A 82 -8.44 1.41 -5.43
CA ASP A 82 -9.64 0.59 -5.40
C ASP A 82 -10.59 1.07 -4.30
N ASP A 83 -11.79 1.51 -4.68
CA ASP A 83 -12.77 2.05 -3.73
C ASP A 83 -13.23 1.03 -2.68
N ILE A 84 -13.19 -0.28 -2.99
CA ILE A 84 -13.61 -1.34 -2.07
C ILE A 84 -12.53 -1.54 -1.00
N ILE A 85 -11.26 -1.59 -1.40
CA ILE A 85 -10.13 -1.81 -0.48
C ILE A 85 -9.70 -0.52 0.23
N CYS A 86 -9.81 0.65 -0.39
CA CYS A 86 -9.30 1.90 0.16
C CYS A 86 -10.37 2.73 0.89
N VAL A 87 -11.53 2.95 0.27
CA VAL A 87 -12.53 3.92 0.75
C VAL A 87 -13.62 3.26 1.60
N LYS A 88 -14.08 2.07 1.19
CA LYS A 88 -15.12 1.30 1.88
C LYS A 88 -14.56 0.19 2.77
N SER A 89 -13.27 0.25 3.10
CA SER A 89 -12.58 -0.84 3.78
C SER A 89 -13.18 -1.13 5.15
N GLN A 90 -14.06 -2.14 5.20
CA GLN A 90 -14.38 -2.89 6.41
C GLN A 90 -13.22 -3.80 6.84
N TYR A 91 -12.16 -3.91 6.02
CA TYR A 91 -11.03 -4.78 6.25
C TYR A 91 -9.99 -4.15 7.16
N LYS A 92 -9.43 -4.98 8.05
CA LYS A 92 -8.31 -4.58 8.91
C LYS A 92 -7.06 -4.33 8.06
N PRO A 93 -6.24 -3.31 8.35
CA PRO A 93 -5.00 -3.07 7.61
C PRO A 93 -4.04 -4.27 7.58
N SER A 94 -4.01 -5.08 8.64
CA SER A 94 -3.22 -6.32 8.69
C SER A 94 -3.71 -7.38 7.71
N LEU A 95 -5.02 -7.47 7.48
CA LEU A 95 -5.61 -8.39 6.51
C LEU A 95 -5.26 -7.97 5.09
N ILE A 96 -5.34 -6.66 4.79
CA ILE A 96 -4.92 -6.10 3.49
C ILE A 96 -3.44 -6.38 3.24
N ALA A 97 -2.57 -6.15 4.23
CA ALA A 97 -1.14 -6.46 4.11
C ALA A 97 -0.87 -7.95 3.86
N THR A 98 -1.61 -8.82 4.55
CA THR A 98 -1.51 -10.28 4.40
C THR A 98 -1.97 -10.72 3.02
N ALA A 99 -3.10 -10.20 2.54
CA ALA A 99 -3.63 -10.44 1.21
C ALA A 99 -2.64 -9.99 0.13
N ALA A 100 -2.00 -8.83 0.30
CA ALA A 100 -1.02 -8.33 -0.66
C ALA A 100 0.24 -9.22 -0.70
N LEU A 101 0.76 -9.63 0.45
CA LEU A 101 1.89 -10.55 0.55
C LEU A 101 1.55 -11.90 -0.12
N HIS A 102 0.41 -12.48 0.22
CA HIS A 102 -0.06 -13.74 -0.36
C HIS A 102 -0.21 -13.63 -1.89
N THR A 103 -0.81 -12.54 -2.36
CA THR A 103 -0.96 -12.27 -3.80
C THR A 103 0.39 -12.15 -4.48
N GLY A 104 1.36 -11.48 -3.86
CA GLY A 104 2.73 -11.39 -4.35
C GLY A 104 3.44 -12.74 -4.46
N ILE A 105 3.28 -13.61 -3.45
CA ILE A 105 3.81 -14.98 -3.45
C ILE A 105 3.24 -15.78 -4.64
N ILE A 106 1.93 -15.73 -4.84
CA ILE A 106 1.23 -16.42 -5.94
C ILE A 106 1.65 -15.85 -7.30
N ALA A 107 1.67 -14.52 -7.46
CA ALA A 107 2.03 -13.86 -8.71
C ALA A 107 3.47 -14.14 -9.14
N LEU A 108 4.39 -14.28 -8.18
CA LEU A 108 5.79 -14.66 -8.44
C LEU A 108 6.01 -16.18 -8.50
N LYS A 109 4.96 -17.00 -8.33
CA LYS A 109 5.05 -18.48 -8.28
C LYS A 109 6.10 -18.98 -7.27
N LEU A 110 6.18 -18.34 -6.10
CA LEU A 110 7.10 -18.74 -5.04
C LEU A 110 6.55 -19.98 -4.32
N HIS A 111 7.07 -21.16 -4.67
CA HIS A 111 6.66 -22.44 -4.09
C HIS A 111 7.56 -22.86 -2.92
N HIS A 112 7.48 -22.12 -1.81
CA HIS A 112 8.14 -22.50 -0.57
C HIS A 112 7.09 -22.79 0.51
N GLU A 113 7.06 -24.03 1.03
CA GLU A 113 6.05 -24.50 2.00
C GLU A 113 5.95 -23.57 3.23
N TRP A 114 7.08 -23.06 3.72
CA TRP A 114 7.12 -22.13 4.86
C TRP A 114 6.60 -20.72 4.54
N LEU A 115 6.65 -20.29 3.27
CA LEU A 115 6.13 -19.00 2.80
C LEU A 115 4.63 -19.11 2.48
N SER A 116 4.15 -20.30 2.13
CA SER A 116 2.72 -20.54 1.88
C SER A 116 1.88 -20.64 3.15
N ASP A 117 2.46 -21.00 4.29
CA ASP A 117 1.76 -20.96 5.58
C ASP A 117 1.79 -19.54 6.18
N LEU A 118 0.78 -18.75 5.84
CA LEU A 118 0.62 -17.38 6.32
C LEU A 118 0.41 -17.29 7.83
N SER A 119 0.05 -18.39 8.51
CA SER A 119 -0.16 -18.40 9.96
C SER A 119 1.13 -18.26 10.75
N ILE A 120 2.28 -18.56 10.13
CA ILE A 120 3.61 -18.36 10.70
C ILE A 120 3.94 -16.87 10.85
N LEU A 121 3.42 -16.04 9.94
CA LEU A 121 3.76 -14.61 9.83
C LEU A 121 2.63 -13.70 10.29
N THR A 122 1.40 -14.19 10.25
CA THR A 122 0.18 -13.41 10.38
C THR A 122 -0.83 -14.19 11.24
N PRO A 123 -1.83 -13.53 11.83
CA PRO A 123 -2.90 -14.24 12.55
C PRO A 123 -3.89 -14.94 11.61
N TYR A 124 -3.62 -15.01 10.30
CA TYR A 124 -4.52 -15.53 9.28
C TYR A 124 -3.99 -16.85 8.71
N THR A 125 -4.88 -17.82 8.49
CA THR A 125 -4.53 -19.15 7.99
C THR A 125 -4.48 -19.22 6.46
N GLY A 126 -5.07 -18.25 5.76
CA GLY A 126 -5.22 -18.32 4.30
C GLY A 126 -6.63 -18.73 3.86
N GLU A 127 -7.42 -19.30 4.78
CA GLU A 127 -8.74 -19.86 4.48
C GLU A 127 -9.89 -18.88 4.75
N GLU A 128 -9.58 -17.72 5.35
CA GLU A 128 -10.57 -16.72 5.66
C GLU A 128 -11.23 -16.20 4.37
N LYS A 129 -12.57 -16.20 4.33
CA LYS A 129 -13.34 -15.71 3.16
C LYS A 129 -12.94 -14.30 2.74
N GLU A 130 -12.64 -13.45 3.72
CA GLU A 130 -12.22 -12.06 3.51
C GLU A 130 -10.83 -11.98 2.87
N LEU A 131 -9.90 -12.83 3.32
CA LEU A 131 -8.56 -12.95 2.73
C LEU A 131 -8.64 -13.43 1.28
N ILE A 132 -9.42 -14.48 1.03
CA ILE A 132 -9.65 -15.03 -0.32
C ILE A 132 -10.27 -13.95 -1.23
N SER A 133 -11.25 -13.19 -0.73
CA SER A 133 -11.89 -12.11 -1.49
C SER A 133 -10.90 -10.99 -1.81
N LEU A 134 -10.10 -10.57 -0.84
CA LEU A 134 -9.08 -9.53 -1.04
C LEU A 134 -7.99 -9.99 -2.01
N HIS A 135 -7.52 -11.21 -1.88
CA HIS A 135 -6.54 -11.81 -2.78
C HIS A 135 -7.05 -11.81 -4.23
N LYS A 136 -8.27 -12.31 -4.47
CA LYS A 136 -8.88 -12.28 -5.82
C LYS A 136 -8.98 -10.87 -6.37
N ARG A 137 -9.40 -9.91 -5.54
CA ARG A 137 -9.49 -8.51 -5.94
C ARG A 137 -8.12 -7.92 -6.28
N MET A 138 -7.09 -8.24 -5.50
CA MET A 138 -5.73 -7.78 -5.76
C MET A 138 -5.13 -8.39 -7.04
N LEU A 139 -5.48 -9.64 -7.38
CA LEU A 139 -5.15 -10.23 -8.69
C LEU A 139 -5.83 -9.49 -9.84
N GLU A 140 -7.11 -9.13 -9.69
CA GLU A 140 -7.82 -8.30 -10.68
C GLU A 140 -7.14 -6.95 -10.87
N LEU A 141 -6.70 -6.30 -9.78
CA LEU A 141 -5.96 -5.04 -9.84
C LEU A 141 -4.64 -5.19 -10.60
N LEU A 142 -3.86 -6.25 -10.35
CA LEU A 142 -2.62 -6.51 -11.08
C LEU A 142 -2.87 -6.68 -12.59
N LYS A 143 -3.93 -7.41 -12.97
CA LYS A 143 -4.31 -7.63 -14.38
C LYS A 143 -4.83 -6.37 -15.07
N ALA A 144 -5.52 -5.52 -14.31
CA ALA A 144 -6.08 -4.27 -14.80
C ALA A 144 -5.04 -3.15 -14.91
N ALA A 145 -4.00 -3.19 -14.06
CA ALA A 145 -3.02 -2.12 -13.95
C ALA A 145 -2.41 -1.72 -15.30
N SER A 146 -2.04 -2.69 -16.15
CA SER A 146 -1.44 -2.45 -17.48
C SER A 146 -2.41 -1.97 -18.55
N LYS A 147 -3.71 -1.97 -18.26
CA LYS A 147 -4.78 -1.65 -19.22
C LYS A 147 -5.49 -0.35 -18.88
N GLU A 148 -5.56 0.00 -17.61
CA GLU A 148 -6.34 1.14 -17.13
C GLU A 148 -5.47 2.34 -16.75
N THR A 149 -5.79 3.50 -17.31
CA THR A 149 -5.04 4.75 -17.12
C THR A 149 -5.01 5.23 -15.67
N LYS A 150 -6.01 4.87 -14.86
CA LYS A 150 -6.10 5.28 -13.44
C LYS A 150 -4.96 4.74 -12.58
N TYR A 151 -4.27 3.68 -13.03
CA TYR A 151 -3.12 3.11 -12.33
C TYR A 151 -1.76 3.60 -12.87
N SER A 152 -1.76 4.46 -13.89
CA SER A 152 -0.55 4.87 -14.63
C SER A 152 0.56 5.44 -13.74
N SER A 153 0.23 6.20 -12.69
CA SER A 153 1.23 6.74 -11.76
C SER A 153 1.93 5.64 -10.95
N ALA A 154 1.17 4.64 -10.48
CA ALA A 154 1.75 3.48 -9.81
C ALA A 154 2.58 2.67 -10.81
N GLN A 155 2.04 2.38 -12.00
CA GLN A 155 2.79 1.68 -13.04
C GLN A 155 4.14 2.31 -13.34
N ALA A 156 4.16 3.63 -13.60
CA ALA A 156 5.40 4.35 -13.90
C ALA A 156 6.44 4.25 -12.77
N ARG A 157 5.99 4.29 -11.51
CA ARG A 157 6.89 4.16 -10.34
C ARG A 157 7.51 2.78 -10.24
N TYR A 158 6.73 1.72 -10.46
CA TYR A 158 7.21 0.35 -10.40
C TYR A 158 7.72 -0.17 -11.75
N TYR A 159 7.86 0.69 -12.74
CA TYR A 159 8.53 0.40 -14.01
C TYR A 159 10.05 0.48 -13.88
N GLY A 160 10.54 1.30 -12.94
CA GLY A 160 11.97 1.53 -12.70
C GLY A 160 12.73 0.32 -12.16
N GLU A 161 14.03 0.30 -12.41
CA GLU A 161 14.95 -0.76 -11.95
C GLU A 161 15.04 -0.83 -10.43
N GLU A 162 14.85 0.30 -9.73
CA GLU A 162 14.80 0.37 -8.28
C GLU A 162 13.65 -0.44 -7.66
N ASN A 163 12.64 -0.76 -8.48
CA ASN A 163 11.48 -1.59 -8.13
C ASN A 163 11.46 -2.90 -8.91
N ASN A 164 12.63 -3.36 -9.39
CA ASN A 164 12.81 -4.59 -10.17
C ASN A 164 11.89 -4.69 -11.40
N CYS A 165 11.47 -3.57 -11.96
CA CYS A 165 10.60 -3.53 -13.14
C CYS A 165 9.31 -4.35 -12.97
N ILE A 166 8.83 -4.57 -11.74
CA ILE A 166 7.71 -5.50 -11.46
C ILE A 166 6.42 -5.12 -12.19
N SER A 167 6.24 -3.86 -12.59
CA SER A 167 5.04 -3.45 -13.33
C SER A 167 5.07 -3.87 -14.81
N GLN A 168 6.25 -4.28 -15.31
CA GLN A 168 6.44 -4.77 -16.68
C GLN A 168 6.08 -6.26 -16.82
N ILE A 169 5.95 -6.98 -15.71
CA ILE A 169 5.58 -8.40 -15.72
C ILE A 169 4.14 -8.53 -16.22
N ASP A 170 3.90 -9.49 -17.12
CA ASP A 170 2.55 -9.82 -17.57
C ASP A 170 1.83 -10.72 -16.55
N TYR A 171 0.85 -10.14 -15.86
CA TYR A 171 0.01 -10.82 -14.87
C TYR A 171 -1.27 -11.43 -15.45
N SER A 172 -1.44 -11.43 -16.78
CA SER A 172 -2.66 -11.94 -17.45
C SER A 172 -3.00 -13.39 -17.07
N ASN A 173 -1.98 -14.22 -16.84
CA ASN A 173 -2.06 -15.65 -16.58
C ASN A 173 -1.88 -16.05 -15.09
N VAL A 174 -1.88 -15.07 -14.18
CA VAL A 174 -1.84 -15.32 -12.72
C VAL A 174 -3.24 -15.61 -12.19
#